data_AF-A0A7C3RI34-F1
#
_entry.id   AF-A0A7C3RI34-F1
#
_cell.length_a   1.000
_cell.length_b   1.000
_cell.length_c   1.000
_cell.angle_alpha   90.00
_cell.angle_beta   90.00
_cell.angle_gamma   90.00
#
_symmetry.space_group_name_H-M   'P 1'
#
loop_
_entity.id
_entity.type
_entity.pdbx_description
1 polymer ?
#
loop_
_entity_poly.entity_id
_entity_poly.type
_entity_poly.pdbx_seq_one_letter_code
_entity_poly.pdbx_strand_id
1 'polypeptide(L)'
;DGTYPEKEELYKKVGNILERFPRLKIVFAHFYFLSADLERAERLLENFPNVNLDITPGSEMYYNFSKYPEKTREFFIKYQDRIVFGDDTAVTKDGIARELISNRIRFMRNFLETDEEFSVGPTDKNFLARPDTVKGIKLPESVLEKIYRLNFLRIVGDKPKVLNIPLAKEECHRIGRVLEKKYNYSKGDNFGYQAEELLDSIS
;
A
#
# COMPACT_ATOMS: atom_id res chain seq x y z
N ASP A 1 -4.56 14.26 -22.94
CA ASP A 1 -3.83 14.34 -24.24
C ASP A 1 -3.48 12.95 -24.81
N GLY A 2 -3.86 11.85 -24.14
CA GLY A 2 -3.54 10.49 -24.62
C GLY A 2 -2.10 10.05 -24.33
N THR A 3 -1.33 10.85 -23.61
CA THR A 3 0.08 10.56 -23.29
C THR A 3 0.22 9.45 -22.23
N TYR A 4 -0.87 9.09 -21.54
CA TYR A 4 -0.93 8.04 -20.53
C TYR A 4 -2.08 7.07 -20.81
N PRO A 5 -1.92 5.77 -20.49
CA PRO A 5 -2.99 4.79 -20.65
C PRO A 5 -4.19 5.14 -19.76
N GLU A 6 -5.39 4.87 -20.28
CA GLU A 6 -6.63 5.04 -19.53
C GLU A 6 -6.67 4.10 -18.31
N LYS A 7 -7.34 4.54 -17.23
CA LYS A 7 -7.45 3.76 -15.98
C LYS A 7 -7.98 2.34 -16.22
N GLU A 8 -8.96 2.19 -17.11
CA GLU A 8 -9.53 0.90 -17.46
C GLU A 8 -8.58 0.00 -18.25
N GLU A 9 -7.71 0.58 -19.07
CA GLU A 9 -6.68 -0.19 -19.78
C GLU A 9 -5.66 -0.76 -18.78
N LEU A 10 -5.31 0.00 -17.75
CA LEU A 10 -4.46 -0.46 -16.65
C LEU A 10 -5.13 -1.60 -15.87
N TYR A 11 -6.42 -1.47 -15.52
CA TYR A 11 -7.18 -2.55 -14.88
C TYR A 11 -7.20 -3.83 -15.73
N LYS A 12 -7.41 -3.71 -17.05
CA LYS A 12 -7.40 -4.86 -17.97
C LYS A 12 -6.04 -5.54 -18.00
N LYS A 13 -4.93 -4.78 -18.06
CA LYS A 13 -3.57 -5.33 -18.04
C LYS A 13 -3.29 -6.10 -16.76
N VAL A 14 -3.72 -5.58 -15.61
CA VAL A 14 -3.59 -6.27 -14.33
C VAL A 14 -4.45 -7.53 -14.29
N GLY A 15 -5.70 -7.47 -14.78
CA GLY A 15 -6.58 -8.63 -14.90
C GLY A 15 -5.93 -9.78 -15.66
N ASN A 16 -5.35 -9.50 -16.84
CA ASN A 16 -4.63 -10.50 -17.64
C ASN A 16 -3.46 -11.15 -16.88
N ILE A 17 -2.75 -10.40 -16.02
CA ILE A 17 -1.67 -10.93 -15.18
C ILE A 17 -2.25 -11.88 -14.13
N LEU A 18 -3.33 -11.48 -13.45
CA LEU A 18 -3.95 -12.29 -12.41
C LEU A 18 -4.54 -13.59 -12.97
N GLU A 19 -5.15 -13.53 -14.16
CA GLU A 19 -5.65 -14.70 -14.89
C GLU A 19 -4.53 -15.64 -15.31
N ARG A 20 -3.41 -15.10 -15.81
CA ARG A 20 -2.25 -15.89 -16.24
C ARG A 20 -1.51 -16.51 -15.06
N PHE A 21 -1.52 -15.87 -13.89
CA PHE A 21 -0.80 -16.31 -12.71
C PHE A 21 -1.74 -16.47 -11.50
N PRO A 22 -2.66 -17.44 -11.52
CA PRO A 22 -3.71 -17.56 -10.50
C PRO A 22 -3.17 -17.88 -9.09
N ARG A 23 -1.92 -18.36 -8.99
CA ARG A 23 -1.22 -18.62 -7.71
C ARG A 23 -0.39 -17.43 -7.20
N LEU A 24 -0.35 -16.32 -7.94
CA LEU A 24 0.39 -15.13 -7.53
C LEU A 24 -0.26 -14.53 -6.29
N LYS A 25 0.47 -14.50 -5.19
CA LYS A 25 0.09 -13.72 -4.00
C LYS A 25 0.48 -12.27 -4.26
N ILE A 26 -0.51 -11.37 -4.20
CA ILE A 26 -0.30 -9.94 -4.45
C ILE A 26 -1.03 -9.11 -3.40
N VAL A 27 -0.47 -7.96 -3.06
CA VAL A 27 -1.11 -6.92 -2.26
C VAL A 27 -1.17 -5.67 -3.14
N PHE A 28 -2.36 -5.18 -3.46
CA PHE A 28 -2.52 -3.93 -4.19
C PHE A 28 -2.56 -2.75 -3.24
N ALA A 29 -1.74 -1.75 -3.55
CA ALA A 29 -1.64 -0.52 -2.78
C ALA A 29 -2.89 0.34 -2.88
N HIS A 30 -3.14 1.12 -1.83
CA HIS A 30 -4.22 2.12 -1.73
C HIS A 30 -5.59 1.54 -2.08
N PHE A 31 -5.85 0.32 -1.62
CA PHE A 31 -7.07 -0.42 -1.90
C PHE A 31 -7.38 -0.54 -3.40
N TYR A 32 -6.31 -0.60 -4.21
CA TYR A 32 -6.34 -0.63 -5.66
C TYR A 32 -7.13 0.52 -6.32
N PHE A 33 -7.24 1.66 -5.62
CA PHE A 33 -8.03 2.83 -6.03
C PHE A 33 -9.50 2.48 -6.32
N LEU A 34 -10.05 1.53 -5.56
CA LEU A 34 -11.44 1.05 -5.62
C LEU A 34 -12.29 1.49 -4.42
N SER A 35 -11.80 2.39 -3.56
CA SER A 35 -12.52 2.84 -2.37
C SER A 35 -13.88 3.49 -2.66
N ALA A 36 -14.06 4.06 -3.87
CA ALA A 36 -15.33 4.62 -4.34
C ALA A 36 -16.29 3.57 -4.95
N ASP A 37 -15.84 2.33 -5.18
CA ASP A 37 -16.59 1.26 -5.85
C ASP A 37 -16.31 -0.09 -5.14
N LEU A 38 -16.92 -0.26 -3.96
CA LEU A 38 -16.78 -1.46 -3.15
C LEU A 38 -17.28 -2.72 -3.87
N GLU A 39 -18.28 -2.59 -4.75
CA GLU A 39 -18.79 -3.72 -5.54
C GLU A 39 -17.72 -4.24 -6.51
N ARG A 40 -16.95 -3.34 -7.14
CA ARG A 40 -15.82 -3.73 -7.98
C ARG A 40 -14.67 -4.33 -7.16
N ALA A 41 -14.40 -3.79 -5.97
CA ALA A 41 -13.41 -4.38 -5.06
C ALA A 41 -13.80 -5.81 -4.64
N GLU A 42 -15.08 -6.04 -4.37
CA GLU A 42 -15.65 -7.34 -4.07
C GLU A 42 -15.48 -8.31 -5.26
N ARG A 43 -15.88 -7.91 -6.48
CA ARG A 43 -15.68 -8.74 -7.67
C ARG A 43 -14.21 -9.13 -7.89
N LEU A 44 -13.27 -8.22 -7.60
CA LEU A 44 -11.84 -8.51 -7.69
C LEU A 44 -11.43 -9.61 -6.69
N LEU A 45 -11.85 -9.49 -5.43
CA LEU A 45 -11.47 -10.42 -4.37
C LEU A 45 -12.09 -11.81 -4.56
N GLU A 46 -13.34 -11.86 -5.04
CA GLU A 46 -14.05 -13.11 -5.35
C GLU A 46 -13.45 -13.83 -6.56
N ASN A 47 -13.07 -13.09 -7.62
CA ASN A 47 -12.48 -13.69 -8.82
C ASN A 47 -11.02 -14.15 -8.61
N PHE A 48 -10.27 -13.48 -7.72
CA PHE A 48 -8.85 -13.73 -7.53
C PHE A 48 -8.52 -14.00 -6.05
N PRO A 49 -8.54 -15.27 -5.59
CA PRO A 49 -8.42 -15.63 -4.17
C PRO A 49 -7.03 -15.39 -3.54
N ASN A 50 -6.03 -14.96 -4.33
CA ASN A 50 -4.70 -14.62 -3.83
C ASN A 50 -4.42 -13.10 -3.80
N VAL A 51 -5.39 -12.26 -4.18
CA VAL A 51 -5.30 -10.79 -4.16
C VAL A 51 -5.59 -10.23 -2.77
N ASN A 52 -4.74 -9.36 -2.24
CA ASN A 52 -5.01 -8.64 -1.01
C ASN A 52 -5.01 -7.15 -1.31
N LEU A 53 -5.66 -6.37 -0.46
CA LEU A 53 -5.70 -4.92 -0.54
C LEU A 53 -4.98 -4.37 0.68
N ASP A 54 -4.04 -3.45 0.51
CA ASP A 54 -3.65 -2.63 1.66
C ASP A 54 -4.58 -1.43 1.79
N ILE A 55 -4.63 -0.88 3.01
CA ILE A 55 -5.30 0.37 3.33
C ILE A 55 -4.27 1.47 3.59
N THR A 56 -3.13 1.38 2.90
CA THR A 56 -2.17 2.47 2.92
C THR A 56 -2.85 3.72 2.36
N PRO A 57 -2.72 4.89 3.00
CA PRO A 57 -3.57 6.04 2.68
C PRO A 57 -3.42 6.47 1.22
N GLY A 58 -4.50 6.40 0.46
CA GLY A 58 -4.66 7.15 -0.78
C GLY A 58 -5.34 8.48 -0.50
N SER A 59 -5.07 9.49 -1.33
CA SER A 59 -5.49 10.89 -1.13
C SER A 59 -7.00 11.10 -0.86
N GLU A 60 -7.83 10.17 -1.33
CA GLU A 60 -9.29 10.18 -1.34
C GLU A 60 -9.92 9.01 -0.58
N MET A 61 -9.10 8.03 -0.18
CA MET A 61 -9.55 6.67 0.10
C MET A 61 -10.48 6.60 1.32
N TYR A 62 -10.03 7.16 2.45
CA TYR A 62 -10.80 7.17 3.70
C TYR A 62 -12.07 8.02 3.61
N TYR A 63 -12.06 9.07 2.78
CA TYR A 63 -13.24 9.87 2.49
C TYR A 63 -14.29 9.09 1.69
N ASN A 64 -13.88 8.31 0.69
CA ASN A 64 -14.82 7.48 -0.06
C ASN A 64 -15.48 6.41 0.84
N PHE A 65 -14.68 5.79 1.71
CA PHE A 65 -15.19 4.84 2.69
C PHE A 65 -16.19 5.48 3.66
N SER A 66 -15.91 6.70 4.15
CA SER A 66 -16.76 7.37 5.13
C SER A 66 -18.09 7.88 4.57
N LYS A 67 -18.27 7.94 3.24
CA LYS A 67 -19.58 8.22 2.64
C LYS A 67 -20.61 7.12 2.91
N TYR A 68 -20.13 5.88 3.09
CA TYR A 68 -20.97 4.71 3.29
C TYR A 68 -20.39 3.84 4.42
N PRO A 69 -20.35 4.34 5.68
CA PRO A 69 -19.60 3.70 6.76
C PRO A 69 -20.11 2.29 7.07
N GLU A 70 -21.42 2.06 7.03
CA GLU A 70 -22.01 0.73 7.26
C GLU A 70 -21.62 -0.27 6.16
N LYS A 71 -21.72 0.12 4.88
CA LYS A 71 -21.30 -0.74 3.75
C LYS A 71 -19.81 -1.03 3.79
N THR A 72 -19.00 -0.03 4.12
CA THR A 72 -17.56 -0.21 4.31
C THR A 72 -17.27 -1.17 5.46
N ARG A 73 -17.94 -1.00 6.60
CA ARG A 73 -17.82 -1.90 7.75
C ARG A 73 -18.13 -3.35 7.36
N GLU A 74 -19.25 -3.58 6.69
CA GLU A 74 -19.66 -4.90 6.21
C GLU A 74 -18.62 -5.51 5.27
N PHE A 75 -18.10 -4.72 4.32
CA PHE A 75 -17.03 -5.15 3.42
C PHE A 75 -15.78 -5.56 4.19
N PHE A 76 -15.30 -4.73 5.13
CA PHE A 76 -14.09 -4.98 5.91
C PHE A 76 -14.24 -6.23 6.78
N ILE A 77 -15.43 -6.49 7.32
CA ILE A 77 -15.70 -7.71 8.08
C ILE A 77 -15.73 -8.93 7.15
N LYS A 78 -16.40 -8.84 5.99
CA LYS A 78 -16.49 -9.93 5.00
C LYS A 78 -15.11 -10.33 4.47
N TYR A 79 -14.29 -9.35 4.11
CA TYR A 79 -12.95 -9.54 3.54
C TYR A 79 -11.83 -9.30 4.53
N GLN A 80 -12.10 -9.46 5.83
CA GLN A 80 -11.16 -9.18 6.92
C GLN A 80 -9.82 -9.89 6.78
N ASP A 81 -9.81 -11.07 6.14
CA ASP A 81 -8.60 -11.86 5.92
C ASP A 81 -7.80 -11.37 4.70
N ARG A 82 -8.20 -10.32 4.00
CA ARG A 82 -7.58 -9.88 2.73
C ARG A 82 -7.19 -8.41 2.73
N ILE A 83 -7.28 -7.76 3.88
CA ILE A 83 -6.99 -6.33 4.07
C ILE A 83 -5.75 -6.18 4.96
N VAL A 84 -4.77 -5.37 4.55
CA VAL A 84 -3.49 -5.20 5.25
C VAL A 84 -3.28 -3.73 5.63
N PHE A 85 -2.82 -3.48 6.84
CA PHE A 85 -2.44 -2.14 7.28
C PHE A 85 -1.04 -1.74 6.77
N GLY A 86 -0.91 -0.52 6.27
CA GLY A 86 0.35 0.12 5.92
C GLY A 86 0.16 1.63 6.05
N ASP A 87 1.20 2.39 6.39
CA ASP A 87 1.07 3.83 6.60
C ASP A 87 1.59 4.67 5.43
N ASP A 88 2.25 4.09 4.44
CA ASP A 88 2.90 4.81 3.32
C ASP A 88 4.01 5.75 3.80
N THR A 89 4.85 5.30 4.75
CA THR A 89 6.03 6.06 5.19
C THR A 89 7.19 5.89 4.21
N ALA A 90 7.67 7.01 3.68
CA ALA A 90 8.99 7.09 3.05
C ALA A 90 10.07 7.40 4.10
N VAL A 91 11.18 6.65 4.05
CA VAL A 91 12.39 6.96 4.80
C VAL A 91 13.34 7.71 3.85
N THR A 92 13.76 8.91 4.23
CA THR A 92 14.69 9.72 3.42
C THR A 92 16.07 9.79 4.07
N LYS A 93 17.06 10.32 3.35
CA LYS A 93 18.41 10.58 3.88
C LYS A 93 18.38 11.53 5.09
N ASP A 94 17.39 12.43 5.13
CA ASP A 94 17.20 13.40 6.20
C ASP A 94 16.44 12.81 7.41
N GLY A 95 16.11 11.51 7.37
CA GLY A 95 15.44 10.78 8.43
C GLY A 95 13.94 10.62 8.19
N ILE A 96 13.18 10.61 9.28
CA ILE A 96 11.76 10.27 9.29
C ILE A 96 11.00 11.33 10.09
N ALA A 97 9.92 11.88 9.53
CA ALA A 97 9.02 12.80 10.21
C ALA A 97 8.07 12.04 11.18
N ARG A 98 8.61 11.60 12.32
CA ARG A 98 7.93 10.73 13.29
C ARG A 98 6.55 11.24 13.74
N GLU A 99 6.41 12.54 13.94
CA GLU A 99 5.14 13.15 14.36
C GLU A 99 4.06 12.99 13.29
N LEU A 100 4.39 13.26 12.03
CA LEU A 100 3.44 13.13 10.91
C LEU A 100 2.98 11.68 10.74
N ILE A 101 3.90 10.73 10.90
CA ILE A 101 3.58 9.29 10.85
C ILE A 101 2.66 8.91 11.99
N SER A 102 2.94 9.37 13.20
CA SER A 102 2.12 9.07 14.37
C SER A 102 0.71 9.63 14.22
N ASN A 103 0.57 10.83 13.64
CA ASN A 103 -0.72 11.45 13.34
C ASN A 103 -1.51 10.65 12.30
N ARG A 104 -0.84 10.18 11.26
CA ARG A 104 -1.41 9.34 10.22
C ARG A 104 -1.87 7.98 10.75
N ILE A 105 -1.03 7.28 11.50
CA ILE A 105 -1.40 6.00 12.12
C ILE A 105 -2.59 6.21 13.04
N ARG A 106 -2.58 7.26 13.88
CA ARG A 106 -3.73 7.60 14.74
C ARG A 106 -5.00 7.87 13.95
N PHE A 107 -4.93 8.60 12.85
CA PHE A 107 -6.08 8.82 11.97
C PHE A 107 -6.65 7.50 11.43
N MET A 108 -5.78 6.63 10.90
CA MET A 108 -6.21 5.34 10.35
C MET A 108 -6.81 4.45 11.44
N ARG A 109 -6.20 4.44 12.63
CA ARG A 109 -6.73 3.73 13.79
C ARG A 109 -8.09 4.27 14.23
N ASN A 110 -8.25 5.59 14.33
CA ASN A 110 -9.55 6.20 14.64
C ASN A 110 -10.62 5.77 13.63
N PHE A 111 -10.29 5.76 12.34
CA PHE A 111 -11.21 5.30 11.30
C PHE A 111 -11.63 3.83 11.52
N LEU A 112 -10.70 2.95 11.86
CA LEU A 112 -10.99 1.54 12.04
C LEU A 112 -11.65 1.22 13.39
N GLU A 113 -11.30 1.93 14.46
CA GLU A 113 -11.61 1.56 15.84
C GLU A 113 -12.85 2.28 16.41
N THR A 114 -13.21 3.45 15.87
CA THR A 114 -14.34 4.25 16.40
C THR A 114 -15.48 4.37 15.39
N ASP A 115 -16.66 4.76 15.86
CA ASP A 115 -17.79 5.22 15.05
C ASP A 115 -17.89 6.77 15.08
N GLU A 116 -16.83 7.47 15.46
CA GLU A 116 -16.84 8.92 15.59
C GLU A 116 -16.57 9.61 14.24
N GLU A 117 -16.97 10.88 14.16
CA GLU A 117 -16.60 11.77 13.07
C GLU A 117 -15.44 12.66 13.53
N PHE A 118 -14.38 12.73 12.74
CA PHE A 118 -13.16 13.48 13.07
C PHE A 118 -12.50 14.08 11.83
N SER A 119 -11.81 15.20 12.00
CA SER A 119 -11.07 15.84 10.92
C SER A 119 -9.74 15.14 10.66
N VAL A 120 -9.24 15.29 9.43
CA VAL A 120 -7.84 15.02 9.11
C VAL A 120 -6.99 16.01 9.90
N GLY A 121 -6.29 15.52 10.94
CA GLY A 121 -5.36 16.33 11.73
C GLY A 121 -4.11 16.74 10.92
N PRO A 122 -3.09 17.33 11.56
CA PRO A 122 -1.85 17.68 10.88
C PRO A 122 -1.13 16.43 10.37
N THR A 123 -1.08 16.26 9.05
CA THR A 123 -0.46 15.12 8.37
C THR A 123 0.49 15.61 7.27
N ASP A 124 1.25 14.70 6.66
CA ASP A 124 2.03 15.05 5.48
C ASP A 124 1.13 15.49 4.30
N LYS A 125 1.71 16.20 3.34
CA LYS A 125 0.98 16.78 2.18
C LYS A 125 0.35 15.71 1.27
N ASN A 126 0.79 14.46 1.36
CA ASN A 126 0.36 13.37 0.49
C ASN A 126 -0.71 12.48 1.13
N PHE A 127 -0.95 12.61 2.44
CA PHE A 127 -1.82 11.74 3.21
C PHE A 127 -3.29 11.79 2.76
N LEU A 128 -3.85 13.00 2.61
CA LEU A 128 -5.22 13.23 2.13
C LEU A 128 -5.30 14.59 1.42
N ALA A 129 -5.92 14.62 0.24
CA ALA A 129 -6.02 15.84 -0.57
C ALA A 129 -7.19 16.75 -0.17
N ARG A 130 -8.01 16.35 0.82
CA ARG A 130 -9.23 17.06 1.23
C ARG A 130 -9.26 17.30 2.74
N PRO A 131 -9.66 18.51 3.19
CA PRO A 131 -9.78 18.85 4.60
C PRO A 131 -11.11 18.38 5.24
N ASP A 132 -11.80 17.41 4.63
CA ASP A 132 -13.12 16.95 5.07
C ASP A 132 -13.03 16.09 6.34
N THR A 133 -14.13 16.01 7.08
CA THR A 133 -14.30 15.05 8.18
C THR A 133 -14.46 13.64 7.64
N VAL A 134 -14.01 12.67 8.44
CA VAL A 134 -14.12 11.24 8.15
C VAL A 134 -14.86 10.56 9.29
N LYS A 135 -15.76 9.66 8.93
CA LYS A 135 -16.55 8.82 9.84
C LYS A 135 -15.87 7.45 9.97
N GLY A 136 -15.59 7.04 11.21
CA GLY A 136 -15.05 5.71 11.50
C GLY A 136 -16.08 4.59 11.35
N ILE A 137 -15.59 3.35 11.31
CA ILE A 137 -16.35 2.12 11.02
C ILE A 137 -16.35 1.10 12.17
N LYS A 138 -15.71 1.39 13.31
CA LYS A 138 -15.77 0.66 14.60
C LYS A 138 -15.58 -0.86 14.53
N LEU A 139 -14.62 -1.35 13.78
CA LEU A 139 -14.37 -2.78 13.55
C LEU A 139 -14.19 -3.57 14.85
N PRO A 140 -14.65 -4.83 14.90
CA PRO A 140 -14.37 -5.71 16.04
C PRO A 140 -12.87 -5.94 16.24
N GLU A 141 -12.44 -6.14 17.48
CA GLU A 141 -11.03 -6.37 17.84
C GLU A 141 -10.39 -7.54 17.06
N SER A 142 -11.14 -8.62 16.86
CA SER A 142 -10.68 -9.78 16.07
C SER A 142 -10.42 -9.47 14.60
N VAL A 143 -11.13 -8.49 14.03
CA VAL A 143 -10.91 -8.00 12.67
C VAL A 143 -9.69 -7.07 12.63
N LEU A 144 -9.56 -6.20 13.64
CA LEU A 144 -8.42 -5.29 13.78
C LEU A 144 -7.10 -6.05 13.90
N GLU A 145 -7.04 -7.12 14.69
CA GLU A 145 -5.82 -7.95 14.84
C GLU A 145 -5.35 -8.51 13.49
N LYS A 146 -6.29 -8.92 12.64
CA LYS A 146 -5.99 -9.42 11.30
C LYS A 146 -5.42 -8.34 10.40
N ILE A 147 -6.09 -7.19 10.35
CA ILE A 147 -5.70 -6.05 9.52
C ILE A 147 -4.32 -5.51 9.94
N TYR A 148 -4.09 -5.34 11.25
CA TYR A 148 -2.84 -4.78 11.77
C TYR A 148 -1.65 -5.73 11.69
N ARG A 149 -1.87 -7.05 11.67
CA ARG A 149 -0.75 -7.99 11.80
C ARG A 149 -0.95 -9.32 11.09
N LEU A 150 -2.00 -10.08 11.42
CA LEU A 150 -2.05 -11.50 11.05
C LEU A 150 -2.09 -11.71 9.52
N ASN A 151 -2.75 -10.82 8.78
CA ASN A 151 -2.82 -10.92 7.33
C ASN A 151 -1.45 -10.73 6.69
N PHE A 152 -0.65 -9.77 7.16
CA PHE A 152 0.71 -9.57 6.67
C PHE A 152 1.57 -10.82 6.91
N LEU A 153 1.57 -11.32 8.15
CA LEU A 153 2.35 -12.52 8.51
C LEU A 153 1.92 -13.76 7.71
N ARG A 154 0.63 -13.94 7.43
CA ARG A 154 0.13 -15.02 6.57
C ARG A 154 0.64 -14.90 5.13
N ILE A 155 0.80 -13.68 4.62
CA ILE A 155 1.25 -13.43 3.24
C ILE A 155 2.76 -13.65 3.11
N VAL A 156 3.55 -13.04 3.99
CA VAL A 156 5.03 -12.98 3.85
C VAL A 156 5.79 -14.01 4.71
N GLY A 157 5.14 -14.59 5.72
CA GLY A 157 5.78 -15.42 6.74
C GLY A 157 6.14 -14.63 8.01
N ASP A 158 6.39 -15.35 9.10
CA ASP A 158 6.79 -14.80 10.40
C ASP A 158 8.30 -14.53 10.52
N LYS A 159 9.09 -15.08 9.59
CA LYS A 159 10.54 -14.90 9.52
C LYS A 159 10.91 -14.29 8.17
N PRO A 160 11.70 -13.19 8.15
CA PRO A 160 12.25 -12.66 6.91
C PRO A 160 13.06 -13.74 6.18
N LYS A 161 12.94 -13.79 4.85
CA LYS A 161 13.82 -14.63 4.05
C LYS A 161 15.22 -14.04 4.08
N VAL A 162 16.24 -14.91 4.16
CA VAL A 162 17.64 -14.51 4.04
C VAL A 162 17.85 -13.88 2.67
N LEU A 163 18.40 -12.66 2.65
CA LEU A 163 18.71 -11.95 1.42
C LEU A 163 19.86 -12.67 0.70
N ASN A 164 19.66 -13.00 -0.58
CA ASN A 164 20.77 -13.44 -1.43
C ASN A 164 21.57 -12.20 -1.85
N ILE A 165 22.62 -11.87 -1.08
CA ILE A 165 23.41 -10.66 -1.30
C ILE A 165 24.01 -10.60 -2.71
N PRO A 166 24.66 -11.66 -3.26
CA PRO A 166 25.18 -11.63 -4.62
C PRO A 166 24.11 -11.29 -5.67
N LEU A 167 22.93 -11.90 -5.58
CA LEU A 167 21.84 -11.65 -6.52
C LEU A 167 21.25 -10.24 -6.36
N ALA A 168 21.12 -9.76 -5.12
CA ALA A 168 20.65 -8.41 -4.84
C ALA A 168 21.61 -7.35 -5.42
N LYS A 169 22.92 -7.58 -5.29
CA LYS A 169 23.95 -6.71 -5.90
C LYS A 169 23.84 -6.69 -7.42
N GLU A 170 23.71 -7.85 -8.06
CA GLU A 170 23.55 -7.92 -9.52
C GLU A 170 22.34 -7.09 -9.99
N GLU A 171 21.22 -7.17 -9.27
CA GLU A 171 20.02 -6.41 -9.60
C GLU A 171 20.18 -4.91 -9.33
N CYS A 172 20.79 -4.53 -8.20
CA CYS A 172 21.15 -3.14 -7.90
C CYS A 172 22.04 -2.54 -9.00
N HIS A 173 23.05 -3.29 -9.45
CA HIS A 173 23.93 -2.90 -10.55
C HIS A 173 23.15 -2.76 -11.86
N ARG A 174 22.27 -3.72 -12.17
CA ARG A 174 21.42 -3.68 -13.36
C ARG A 174 20.53 -2.44 -13.37
N ILE A 175 19.87 -2.12 -12.25
CA ILE A 175 19.07 -0.90 -12.07
C ILE A 175 19.96 0.33 -12.26
N GLY A 176 21.16 0.34 -11.67
CA GLY A 176 22.09 1.45 -11.80
C GLY A 176 22.47 1.73 -13.27
N ARG A 177 22.75 0.69 -14.06
CA ARG A 177 22.99 0.85 -15.50
C ARG A 177 21.79 1.41 -16.25
N VAL A 178 20.57 1.08 -15.86
CA VAL A 178 19.35 1.64 -16.47
C VAL A 178 19.23 3.14 -16.14
N LEU A 179 19.45 3.52 -14.88
CA LEU A 179 19.40 4.92 -14.45
C LEU A 179 20.44 5.80 -15.15
N GLU A 180 21.66 5.29 -15.26
CA GLU A 180 22.74 5.97 -15.98
C GLU A 180 22.41 6.11 -17.48
N LYS A 181 22.09 5.02 -18.17
CA LYS A 181 21.96 5.03 -19.63
C LYS A 181 20.66 5.66 -20.14
N LYS A 182 19.56 5.46 -19.43
CA LYS A 182 18.22 5.88 -19.89
C LYS A 182 17.80 7.22 -19.30
N TYR A 183 18.27 7.53 -18.09
CA TYR A 183 17.84 8.70 -17.34
C TYR A 183 18.99 9.66 -17.01
N ASN A 184 20.22 9.40 -17.48
CA ASN A 184 21.41 10.24 -17.30
C ASN A 184 21.75 10.56 -15.83
N TYR A 185 21.49 9.61 -14.93
CA TYR A 185 21.89 9.76 -13.52
C TYR A 185 23.41 9.69 -13.39
N SER A 186 24.01 10.65 -12.68
CA SER A 186 25.43 10.60 -12.29
C SER A 186 25.67 9.41 -11.36
N LYS A 187 26.90 8.87 -11.31
CA LYS A 187 27.22 7.78 -10.35
C LYS A 187 26.89 8.19 -8.91
N GLY A 188 27.14 9.45 -8.55
CA GLY A 188 26.89 9.99 -7.22
C GLY A 188 25.41 10.09 -6.85
N ASP A 189 24.51 10.21 -7.82
CA ASP A 189 23.06 10.30 -7.62
C ASP A 189 22.33 8.97 -7.92
N ASN A 190 23.08 7.97 -8.41
CA ASN A 190 22.53 6.70 -8.86
C ASN A 190 22.21 5.78 -7.67
N PHE A 191 20.93 5.73 -7.28
CA PHE A 191 20.49 4.92 -6.16
C PHE A 191 20.68 3.41 -6.37
N GLY A 192 20.78 2.93 -7.61
CA GLY A 192 21.12 1.53 -7.90
C GLY A 192 22.55 1.19 -7.46
N TYR A 193 23.51 2.03 -7.84
CA TYR A 193 24.91 1.86 -7.41
C TYR A 193 25.11 2.17 -5.92
N GLN A 194 24.44 3.18 -5.35
CA GLN A 194 24.48 3.44 -3.90
C GLN A 194 23.96 2.24 -3.10
N ALA A 195 22.90 1.58 -3.56
CA ALA A 195 22.38 0.37 -2.91
C ALA A 195 23.34 -0.81 -3.03
N GLU A 196 24.01 -0.97 -4.17
CA GLU A 196 25.06 -1.99 -4.36
C GLU A 196 26.22 -1.80 -3.36
N GLU A 197 26.72 -0.56 -3.21
CA GLU A 197 27.76 -0.22 -2.23
C GLU A 197 27.31 -0.45 -0.78
N LEU A 198 26.03 -0.18 -0.48
CA LEU A 198 25.46 -0.49 0.84
C LEU A 198 25.47 -2.00 1.11
N LEU A 199 25.09 -2.82 0.11
CA LEU A 199 25.10 -4.27 0.23
C LEU A 199 26.50 -4.83 0.50
N ASP A 200 27.55 -4.21 -0.04
CA ASP A 200 28.95 -4.55 0.24
C ASP A 200 29.36 -4.26 1.68
N SER A 201 28.73 -3.30 2.35
CA SER A 201 29.05 -2.97 3.75
C SER A 201 28.39 -3.88 4.78
N ILE A 202 27.39 -4.68 4.36
CA ILE A 202 26.64 -5.60 5.24
C ILE A 202 26.86 -7.08 4.89
N SER A 203 27.69 -7.37 3.89
CA SER A 203 28.10 -8.72 3.48
C SER A 203 29.31 -9.21 4.26
#